data_AF-A0A1F5G2N7-F1
#
_entry.id   AF-A0A1F5G2N7-F1
#
_cell.length_a   1.000
_cell.length_b   1.000
_cell.length_c   1.000
_cell.angle_alpha   90.00
_cell.angle_beta   90.00
_cell.angle_gamma   90.00
#
_symmetry.space_group_name_H-M   'P 1'
#
loop_
_entity.id
_entity.type
_entity.pdbx_description
1 polymer ?
#
loop_
_entity_poly.entity_id
_entity_poly.type
_entity_poly.pdbx_seq_one_letter_code
_entity_poly.pdbx_strand_id
1 'polypeptide(L)'
;MPALRISAILILVTLAVFLVKTIPATAQSSSQSPQAQKSALQKAKDDYLFQFTKYQKAHEDYITASSNYLSFKTTIAKNDAFSKTKEYLNQVNLLYLAYILQVQEYGNNLKWDKSDFSKDATDKTLKEESSFIKDYQQKIADSKSLEDLPPLAKDLKEHIEKTSAPKINKITAIYQIVQTETTYDNFLDLSQTIENFITPKITDTNRSILTNWQAEIKDIKEKIQTSLDKARENNQKTREDGNNDDQIRTTLQSLDEAKTQFQRSKQLFEEILRVT
;
A
#
# COMPACT_ATOMS: atom_id res chain seq x y z
N MET A 1 -35.91 -11.71 13.66
CA MET A 1 -34.49 -11.67 14.10
C MET A 1 -33.64 -12.38 13.05
N PRO A 2 -32.76 -11.66 12.34
CA PRO A 2 -31.66 -12.30 11.64
C PRO A 2 -30.33 -11.78 12.20
N ALA A 3 -29.60 -12.68 12.84
CA ALA A 3 -28.15 -12.56 12.98
C ALA A 3 -27.56 -12.71 11.57
N LEU A 4 -27.19 -11.62 10.93
CA LEU A 4 -26.44 -11.61 9.68
C LEU A 4 -25.85 -10.21 9.47
N ARG A 5 -24.56 -10.19 9.11
CA ARG A 5 -23.73 -9.03 8.71
C ARG A 5 -22.87 -8.37 9.80
N ILE A 6 -22.17 -9.18 10.59
CA ILE A 6 -20.91 -8.79 11.26
C ILE A 6 -19.70 -8.97 10.31
N SER A 7 -19.88 -9.53 9.11
CA SER A 7 -18.80 -10.02 8.26
C SER A 7 -18.11 -9.03 7.29
N ALA A 8 -18.32 -7.71 7.39
CA ALA A 8 -17.64 -6.76 6.49
C ALA A 8 -16.48 -5.98 7.14
N ILE A 9 -16.48 -5.86 8.48
CA ILE A 9 -15.45 -5.11 9.23
C ILE A 9 -14.14 -5.93 9.32
N LEU A 10 -14.22 -7.26 9.24
CA LEU A 10 -13.07 -8.16 9.23
C LEU A 10 -12.34 -8.24 7.87
N ILE A 11 -13.00 -7.88 6.76
CA ILE A 11 -12.45 -8.04 5.40
C ILE A 11 -11.59 -6.83 4.98
N LEU A 12 -11.94 -5.62 5.43
CA LEU A 12 -11.15 -4.41 5.13
C LEU A 12 -9.81 -4.36 5.89
N VAL A 13 -9.73 -5.00 7.07
CA VAL A 13 -8.49 -5.11 7.86
C VAL A 13 -7.57 -6.22 7.34
N THR A 14 -8.11 -7.26 6.69
CA THR A 14 -7.30 -8.37 6.15
C THR A 14 -6.62 -8.04 4.81
N LEU A 15 -7.15 -7.10 4.01
CA LEU A 15 -6.50 -6.69 2.77
C LEU A 15 -5.19 -5.89 3.00
N ALA A 16 -5.12 -5.11 4.08
CA ALA A 16 -3.91 -4.39 4.48
C ALA A 16 -2.77 -5.33 4.94
N VAL A 17 -3.09 -6.57 5.36
CA VAL A 17 -2.10 -7.58 5.79
C VAL A 17 -1.46 -8.29 4.60
N PHE A 18 -2.11 -8.33 3.43
CA PHE A 18 -1.59 -9.08 2.27
C PHE A 18 -0.51 -8.31 1.48
N LEU A 19 -0.49 -6.98 1.53
CA LEU A 19 0.54 -6.15 0.87
C LEU A 19 1.90 -6.13 1.60
N VAL A 20 1.99 -6.66 2.82
CA VAL A 20 3.22 -6.61 3.65
C VAL A 20 4.17 -7.79 3.40
N LYS A 21 3.74 -8.87 2.73
CA LYS A 21 4.51 -10.13 2.68
C LYS A 21 5.53 -10.29 1.52
N THR A 22 5.83 -9.28 0.71
CA THR A 22 6.76 -9.48 -0.43
C THR A 22 7.96 -8.53 -0.52
N ILE A 23 8.40 -7.93 0.59
CA ILE A 23 9.72 -7.27 0.64
C ILE A 23 10.74 -8.27 1.21
N PRO A 24 11.63 -8.87 0.41
CA PRO A 24 12.71 -9.68 0.94
C PRO A 24 13.65 -8.79 1.76
N ALA A 25 13.74 -9.09 3.05
CA ALA A 25 14.74 -8.51 3.93
C ALA A 25 16.12 -9.04 3.54
N THR A 26 16.94 -8.22 2.88
CA THR A 26 18.38 -8.46 2.80
C THR A 26 19.00 -8.15 4.16
N ALA A 27 19.32 -9.19 4.90
CA ALA A 27 20.09 -9.09 6.14
C ALA A 27 21.55 -8.73 5.80
N GLN A 28 21.97 -7.52 6.20
CA GLN A 28 23.38 -7.22 6.41
C GLN A 28 23.61 -7.13 7.92
N SER A 29 24.23 -8.17 8.45
CA SER A 29 24.85 -8.16 9.77
C SER A 29 26.14 -7.36 9.72
N SER A 30 26.19 -6.24 10.43
CA SER A 30 27.45 -5.74 11.00
C SER A 30 27.20 -4.94 12.28
N SER A 31 28.20 -5.02 13.13
CA SER A 31 28.34 -4.75 14.56
C SER A 31 27.98 -3.34 15.03
N GLN A 32 27.41 -3.28 16.24
CA GLN A 32 27.27 -2.16 17.19
C GLN A 32 27.76 -0.76 16.77
N SER A 33 26.84 0.21 16.64
CA SER A 33 26.95 1.66 16.98
C SER A 33 25.59 2.38 16.74
N PRO A 34 25.45 3.69 17.06
CA PRO A 34 24.42 4.28 17.94
C PRO A 34 22.99 4.17 17.40
N GLN A 35 21.96 4.19 18.28
CA GLN A 35 20.52 4.11 17.95
C GLN A 35 20.22 4.53 16.49
N ALA A 36 20.15 3.54 15.59
CA ALA A 36 19.96 3.80 14.18
C ALA A 36 18.68 4.62 14.02
N GLN A 37 18.83 5.87 13.60
CA GLN A 37 17.71 6.79 13.43
C GLN A 37 16.75 6.16 12.43
N LYS A 38 15.62 5.65 12.92
CA LYS A 38 14.59 5.01 12.08
C LYS A 38 14.21 5.96 10.96
N SER A 39 14.16 5.45 9.72
CA SER A 39 13.67 6.21 8.57
C SER A 39 12.25 6.70 8.80
N ALA A 40 11.84 7.78 8.13
CA ALA A 40 10.49 8.33 8.26
C ALA A 40 9.41 7.28 7.95
N LEU A 41 9.61 6.48 6.90
CA LEU A 41 8.74 5.36 6.56
C LEU A 41 8.67 4.30 7.67
N GLN A 42 9.80 3.93 8.29
CA GLN A 42 9.76 2.96 9.38
C GLN A 42 9.00 3.52 10.60
N LYS A 43 9.18 4.81 10.91
CA LYS A 43 8.40 5.47 11.98
C LYS A 43 6.90 5.47 11.67
N ALA A 44 6.51 5.77 10.43
CA ALA A 44 5.10 5.76 10.04
C ALA A 44 4.47 4.36 10.11
N LYS A 45 5.21 3.31 9.73
CA LYS A 45 4.78 1.91 9.91
C LYS A 45 4.61 1.56 11.39
N ASP A 46 5.57 1.93 12.23
CA ASP A 46 5.52 1.65 13.67
C ASP A 46 4.34 2.39 14.32
N ASP A 47 4.07 3.65 13.93
CA ASP A 47 2.92 4.41 14.41
C ASP A 47 1.60 3.79 13.96
N TYR A 48 1.46 3.39 12.69
CA TYR A 48 0.27 2.67 12.21
C TYR A 48 0.00 1.41 13.04
N LEU A 49 1.02 0.58 13.27
CA LEU A 49 0.88 -0.62 14.09
C LEU A 49 0.45 -0.30 15.52
N PHE A 50 1.00 0.77 16.10
CA PHE A 50 0.62 1.24 17.43
C PHE A 50 -0.82 1.74 17.49
N GLN A 51 -1.26 2.55 16.52
CA GLN A 51 -2.67 2.99 16.43
C GLN A 51 -3.60 1.80 16.21
N PHE A 52 -3.17 0.77 15.46
CA PHE A 52 -3.96 -0.44 15.24
C PHE A 52 -4.22 -1.18 16.55
N THR A 53 -3.21 -1.33 17.41
CA THR A 53 -3.39 -1.90 18.76
C THR A 53 -4.37 -1.08 19.61
N LYS A 54 -4.30 0.25 19.56
CA LYS A 54 -5.23 1.12 20.28
C LYS A 54 -6.66 1.01 19.75
N TYR A 55 -6.82 0.96 18.43
CA TYR A 55 -8.10 0.72 17.77
C TYR A 55 -8.73 -0.58 18.23
N GLN A 56 -7.97 -1.69 18.26
CA GLN A 56 -8.48 -2.98 18.71
C GLN A 56 -9.03 -2.91 20.15
N LYS A 57 -8.27 -2.30 21.06
CA LYS A 57 -8.71 -2.11 22.43
C LYS A 57 -9.99 -1.25 22.51
N ALA A 58 -10.03 -0.12 21.82
CA ALA A 58 -11.20 0.75 21.83
C ALA A 58 -12.45 0.09 21.22
N HIS A 59 -12.25 -0.78 20.22
CA HIS A 59 -13.33 -1.58 19.63
C HIS A 59 -13.90 -2.59 20.61
N GLU A 60 -13.06 -3.30 21.37
CA GLU A 60 -13.50 -4.24 22.42
C GLU A 60 -14.26 -3.53 23.54
N ASP A 61 -13.74 -2.39 24.02
CA ASP A 61 -14.40 -1.55 25.02
C ASP A 61 -15.78 -1.08 24.53
N TYR A 62 -15.87 -0.63 23.28
CA TYR A 62 -17.13 -0.24 22.64
C TYR A 62 -18.15 -1.38 22.59
N ILE A 63 -17.73 -2.58 22.17
CA ILE A 63 -18.62 -3.76 22.07
C ILE A 63 -19.23 -4.06 23.45
N THR A 64 -18.39 -4.09 24.48
CA THR A 64 -18.83 -4.35 25.86
C THR A 64 -19.81 -3.28 26.34
N ALA A 65 -19.46 -1.99 26.20
CA ALA A 65 -20.31 -0.89 26.66
C ALA A 65 -21.65 -0.83 25.91
N SER A 66 -21.62 -1.06 24.60
CA SER A 66 -22.83 -1.14 23.76
C SER A 66 -23.75 -2.29 24.19
N SER A 67 -23.19 -3.48 24.43
CA SER A 67 -23.94 -4.63 24.92
C SER A 67 -24.59 -4.38 26.28
N ASN A 68 -23.85 -3.77 27.21
CA ASN A 68 -24.35 -3.39 28.53
C ASN A 68 -25.52 -2.40 28.43
N TYR A 69 -25.39 -1.37 27.58
CA TYR A 69 -26.47 -0.42 27.36
C TYR A 69 -27.73 -1.08 26.78
N LEU A 70 -27.57 -1.95 25.78
CA LEU A 70 -28.70 -2.66 25.17
C LEU A 70 -29.43 -3.58 26.17
N SER A 71 -28.68 -4.17 27.11
CA SER A 71 -29.21 -5.08 28.13
C SER A 71 -29.92 -4.35 29.26
N PHE A 72 -29.27 -3.33 29.84
CA PHE A 72 -29.74 -2.70 31.08
C PHE A 72 -30.49 -1.38 30.86
N LYS A 73 -30.21 -0.66 29.78
CA LYS A 73 -30.85 0.61 29.40
C LYS A 73 -30.87 1.67 30.51
N THR A 74 -29.89 1.64 31.41
CA THR A 74 -29.76 2.63 32.49
C THR A 74 -29.02 3.87 32.01
N THR A 75 -29.21 5.00 32.69
CA THR A 75 -28.47 6.25 32.41
C THR A 75 -26.95 6.05 32.51
N ILE A 76 -26.49 5.26 33.48
CA ILE A 76 -25.07 4.94 33.64
C ILE A 76 -24.55 4.17 32.42
N ALA A 77 -25.25 3.11 32.01
CA ALA A 77 -24.85 2.32 30.85
C ALA A 77 -24.92 3.13 29.54
N LYS A 78 -25.88 4.07 29.42
CA LYS A 78 -25.95 5.00 28.29
C LYS A 78 -24.74 5.92 28.22
N ASN A 79 -24.34 6.50 29.35
CA ASN A 79 -23.17 7.40 29.42
C ASN A 79 -21.86 6.66 29.11
N ASP A 80 -21.72 5.43 29.60
CA ASP A 80 -20.57 4.59 29.29
C ASP A 80 -20.51 4.21 27.80
N ALA A 81 -21.64 3.77 27.23
CA ALA A 81 -21.75 3.49 25.80
C ALA A 81 -21.44 4.73 24.94
N PHE A 82 -21.88 5.92 25.34
CA PHE A 82 -21.53 7.18 24.69
C PHE A 82 -20.01 7.42 24.71
N SER A 83 -19.40 7.36 25.89
CA SER A 83 -17.96 7.57 26.06
C SER A 83 -17.13 6.60 25.21
N LYS A 84 -17.46 5.30 25.26
CA LYS A 84 -16.73 4.25 24.54
C LYS A 84 -16.97 4.27 23.03
N THR A 85 -18.17 4.60 22.57
CA THR A 85 -18.42 4.79 21.14
C THR A 85 -17.63 5.98 20.60
N LYS A 86 -17.57 7.09 21.34
CA LYS A 86 -16.79 8.28 20.97
C LYS A 86 -15.29 7.99 20.93
N GLU A 87 -14.77 7.28 21.92
CA GLU A 87 -13.38 6.82 21.97
C GLU A 87 -13.04 5.93 20.76
N TYR A 88 -13.89 4.95 20.46
CA TYR A 88 -13.74 4.07 19.30
C TYR A 88 -13.68 4.84 17.98
N LEU A 89 -14.63 5.74 17.72
CA LEU A 89 -14.65 6.55 16.50
C LEU A 89 -13.41 7.46 16.38
N ASN A 90 -12.92 8.00 17.49
CA ASN A 90 -11.68 8.75 17.50
C ASN A 90 -10.47 7.86 17.14
N GLN A 91 -10.41 6.63 17.63
CA GLN A 91 -9.33 5.70 17.26
C GLN A 91 -9.41 5.25 15.79
N VAL A 92 -10.61 5.15 15.22
CA VAL A 92 -10.78 4.93 13.77
C VAL A 92 -10.10 6.05 12.97
N ASN A 93 -10.33 7.32 13.34
CA ASN A 93 -9.70 8.46 12.67
C ASN A 93 -8.17 8.44 12.82
N LEU A 94 -7.66 8.19 14.03
CA LEU A 94 -6.21 8.14 14.28
C LEU A 94 -5.53 7.03 13.49
N LEU A 95 -6.13 5.84 13.44
CA LEU A 95 -5.63 4.73 12.63
C LEU A 95 -5.59 5.10 11.14
N TYR A 96 -6.64 5.76 10.64
CA TYR A 96 -6.70 6.16 9.23
C TYR A 96 -5.68 7.24 8.87
N LEU A 97 -5.46 8.22 9.76
CA LEU A 97 -4.40 9.22 9.60
C LEU A 97 -3.01 8.58 9.58
N ALA A 98 -2.76 7.62 10.47
CA ALA A 98 -1.49 6.89 10.48
C ALA A 98 -1.30 6.07 9.19
N TYR A 99 -2.38 5.49 8.65
CA TYR A 99 -2.35 4.80 7.37
C TYR A 99 -2.02 5.73 6.21
N ILE A 100 -2.69 6.90 6.10
CA ILE A 100 -2.37 7.89 5.07
C ILE A 100 -0.92 8.34 5.16
N LEU A 101 -0.43 8.61 6.37
CA LEU A 101 0.97 8.99 6.59
C LEU A 101 1.93 7.88 6.13
N GLN A 102 1.64 6.62 6.46
CA GLN A 102 2.45 5.49 5.99
C GLN A 102 2.50 5.42 4.45
N VAL A 103 1.37 5.61 3.78
CA VAL A 103 1.29 5.65 2.32
C VAL A 103 2.12 6.83 1.77
N GLN A 104 1.97 8.03 2.34
CA GLN A 104 2.74 9.21 1.96
C GLN A 104 4.25 8.99 2.11
N GLU A 105 4.69 8.45 3.25
CA GLU A 105 6.11 8.19 3.49
C GLU A 105 6.66 7.10 2.55
N TYR A 106 5.83 6.14 2.13
CA TYR A 106 6.27 5.19 1.11
C TYR A 106 6.52 5.89 -0.22
N GLY A 107 5.60 6.77 -0.66
CA GLY A 107 5.77 7.61 -1.86
C GLY A 107 7.01 8.52 -1.80
N ASN A 108 7.32 9.08 -0.63
CA ASN A 108 8.52 9.91 -0.42
C ASN A 108 9.85 9.15 -0.63
N ASN A 109 9.86 7.83 -0.49
CA ASN A 109 11.06 7.01 -0.68
C ASN A 109 11.23 6.51 -2.13
N LEU A 110 10.32 6.85 -3.04
CA LEU A 110 10.39 6.45 -4.43
C LEU A 110 11.24 7.42 -5.26
N LYS A 111 11.80 6.90 -6.35
CA LYS A 111 12.49 7.70 -7.37
C LYS A 111 11.49 8.07 -8.46
N TRP A 112 11.04 9.32 -8.43
CA TRP A 112 10.00 9.84 -9.32
C TRP A 112 10.52 10.36 -10.65
N ASP A 113 11.84 10.53 -10.80
CA ASP A 113 12.49 11.06 -11.99
C ASP A 113 12.29 10.20 -13.24
N LYS A 114 11.86 8.94 -13.06
CA LYS A 114 11.62 7.96 -14.12
C LYS A 114 10.16 7.76 -14.46
N SER A 115 9.27 8.51 -13.83
CA SER A 115 7.83 8.36 -13.96
C SER A 115 7.18 9.64 -14.46
N ASP A 116 6.16 9.48 -15.29
CA ASP A 116 5.30 10.60 -15.73
C ASP A 116 4.20 10.92 -14.70
N PHE A 117 4.07 10.13 -13.63
CA PHE A 117 3.13 10.42 -12.55
C PHE A 117 3.62 11.59 -11.70
N SER A 118 2.70 12.48 -11.32
CA SER A 118 3.00 13.63 -10.48
C SER A 118 2.97 13.27 -8.99
N LYS A 119 4.14 13.33 -8.34
CA LYS A 119 4.26 13.22 -6.87
C LYS A 119 3.42 14.27 -6.15
N ASP A 120 3.45 15.51 -6.63
CA ASP A 120 2.70 16.61 -6.02
C ASP A 120 1.19 16.38 -6.09
N ALA A 121 0.69 15.80 -7.18
CA ALA A 121 -0.72 15.43 -7.29
C ALA A 121 -1.10 14.34 -6.29
N THR A 122 -0.29 13.29 -6.14
CA THR A 122 -0.55 12.23 -5.15
C THR A 122 -0.49 12.76 -3.72
N ASP A 123 0.51 13.59 -3.39
CA ASP A 123 0.66 14.20 -2.06
C ASP A 123 -0.49 15.15 -1.73
N LYS A 124 -0.94 15.93 -2.72
CA LYS A 124 -2.11 16.80 -2.57
C LYS A 124 -3.35 15.99 -2.21
N THR A 125 -3.63 14.91 -2.93
CA THR A 125 -4.78 14.05 -2.65
C THR A 125 -4.70 13.43 -1.24
N LEU A 126 -3.54 12.92 -0.82
CA LEU A 126 -3.36 12.37 0.53
C LEU A 126 -3.54 13.44 1.62
N LYS A 127 -3.10 14.67 1.37
CA LYS A 127 -3.27 15.80 2.28
C LYS A 127 -4.73 16.23 2.40
N GLU A 128 -5.48 16.23 1.30
CA GLU A 128 -6.92 16.51 1.29
C GLU A 128 -7.67 15.48 2.13
N GLU A 129 -7.41 14.18 1.94
CA GLU A 129 -8.04 13.11 2.73
C GLU A 129 -7.63 13.20 4.21
N SER A 130 -6.35 13.49 4.50
CA SER A 130 -5.90 13.71 5.88
C SER A 130 -6.60 14.89 6.55
N SER A 131 -6.85 15.97 5.80
CA SER A 131 -7.53 17.16 6.31
C SER A 131 -9.00 16.86 6.60
N PHE A 132 -9.68 16.16 5.68
CA PHE A 132 -11.05 15.68 5.91
C PHE A 132 -11.16 14.88 7.22
N ILE A 133 -10.26 13.91 7.45
CA ILE A 133 -10.32 13.05 8.65
C ILE A 133 -10.05 13.85 9.93
N LYS A 134 -9.14 14.84 9.90
CA LYS A 134 -8.90 15.74 11.03
C LYS A 134 -10.12 16.61 11.34
N ASP A 135 -10.75 17.18 10.32
CA ASP A 135 -11.98 17.96 10.50
C ASP A 135 -13.12 17.08 11.02
N TYR A 136 -13.18 15.82 10.56
CA TYR A 136 -14.14 14.83 11.02
C TYR A 136 -13.96 14.47 12.49
N GLN A 137 -12.71 14.36 12.95
CA GLN A 137 -12.39 14.10 14.35
C GLN A 137 -12.96 15.18 15.28
N GLN A 138 -12.94 16.45 14.87
CA GLN A 138 -13.53 17.53 15.65
C GLN A 138 -15.05 17.36 15.80
N LYS A 139 -15.76 16.92 14.75
CA LYS A 139 -17.22 16.65 14.82
C LYS A 139 -17.55 15.56 15.85
N ILE A 140 -16.73 14.52 15.92
CA ILE A 140 -16.87 13.48 16.96
C ILE A 140 -16.57 14.07 18.34
N ALA A 141 -15.53 14.90 18.47
CA ALA A 141 -15.19 15.56 19.72
C ALA A 141 -16.32 16.48 20.23
N ASP A 142 -17.06 17.13 19.34
CA ASP A 142 -18.15 18.06 19.68
C ASP A 142 -19.49 17.36 19.98
N SER A 143 -19.61 16.06 19.70
CA SER A 143 -20.80 15.26 20.03
C SER A 143 -21.11 15.30 21.54
N LYS A 144 -22.40 15.38 21.89
CA LYS A 144 -22.87 15.53 23.27
C LYS A 144 -23.69 14.35 23.77
N SER A 145 -24.17 13.51 22.86
CA SER A 145 -25.04 12.38 23.18
C SER A 145 -24.70 11.14 22.35
N LEU A 146 -25.19 9.99 22.81
CA LEU A 146 -25.05 8.72 22.10
C LEU A 146 -25.77 8.77 20.75
N GLU A 147 -26.87 9.50 20.65
CA GLU A 147 -27.68 9.64 19.43
C GLU A 147 -26.97 10.44 18.32
N ASP A 148 -26.01 11.30 18.66
CA ASP A 148 -25.23 12.08 17.70
C ASP A 148 -24.19 11.22 16.95
N LEU A 149 -23.75 10.11 17.55
CA LEU A 149 -22.61 9.33 17.07
C LEU A 149 -22.92 8.42 15.85
N PRO A 150 -24.07 7.71 15.76
CA PRO A 150 -24.35 6.83 14.63
C PRO A 150 -24.42 7.52 13.26
N PRO A 151 -25.06 8.70 13.12
CA PRO A 151 -25.00 9.45 11.86
C PRO A 151 -23.56 9.80 11.49
N LEU A 152 -22.75 10.22 12.47
CA LEU A 152 -21.34 10.52 12.22
C LEU A 152 -20.55 9.26 11.79
N ALA A 153 -20.72 8.14 12.49
CA ALA A 153 -20.07 6.89 12.11
C ALA A 153 -20.44 6.47 10.67
N LYS A 154 -21.70 6.67 10.27
CA LYS A 154 -22.18 6.37 8.93
C LYS A 154 -21.54 7.28 7.88
N ASP A 155 -21.54 8.59 8.11
CA ASP A 155 -20.96 9.56 7.17
C ASP A 155 -19.45 9.32 6.97
N LEU A 156 -18.71 9.07 8.05
CA LEU A 156 -17.29 8.72 7.98
C LEU A 156 -17.07 7.44 7.16
N LYS A 157 -17.86 6.40 7.44
CA LYS A 157 -17.78 5.13 6.71
C LYS A 157 -18.04 5.34 5.22
N GLU A 158 -19.09 6.08 4.87
CA GLU A 158 -19.42 6.34 3.48
C GLU A 158 -18.32 7.12 2.76
N HIS A 159 -17.72 8.13 3.41
CA HIS A 159 -16.61 8.87 2.83
C HIS A 159 -15.38 7.97 2.62
N ILE A 160 -15.03 7.15 3.61
CA ILE A 160 -13.90 6.21 3.50
C ILE A 160 -14.14 5.23 2.35
N GLU A 161 -15.31 4.59 2.29
CA GLU A 161 -15.60 3.55 1.31
C GLU A 161 -15.76 4.10 -0.12
N LYS A 162 -16.34 5.29 -0.28
CA LYS A 162 -16.67 5.85 -1.60
C LYS A 162 -15.63 6.83 -2.15
N THR A 163 -14.80 7.41 -1.28
CA THR A 163 -13.88 8.49 -1.67
C THR A 163 -12.44 8.17 -1.26
N SER A 164 -12.17 8.02 0.03
CA SER A 164 -10.78 7.93 0.51
C SER A 164 -10.10 6.63 0.10
N ALA A 165 -10.74 5.47 0.30
CA ALA A 165 -10.15 4.19 -0.06
C ALA A 165 -9.89 4.06 -1.58
N PRO A 166 -10.83 4.40 -2.48
CA PRO A 166 -10.57 4.37 -3.92
C PRO A 166 -9.38 5.25 -4.34
N LYS A 167 -9.31 6.48 -3.82
CA LYS A 167 -8.17 7.39 -4.07
C LYS A 167 -6.85 6.82 -3.57
N ILE A 168 -6.80 6.35 -2.33
CA ILE A 168 -5.57 5.80 -1.73
C ILE A 168 -5.14 4.51 -2.43
N ASN A 169 -6.08 3.66 -2.84
CA ASN A 169 -5.78 2.46 -3.62
C ASN A 169 -5.12 2.82 -4.96
N LYS A 170 -5.67 3.81 -5.68
CA LYS A 170 -5.09 4.29 -6.94
C LYS A 170 -3.70 4.89 -6.74
N ILE A 171 -3.50 5.68 -5.69
CA ILE A 171 -2.18 6.22 -5.34
C ILE A 171 -1.18 5.10 -5.03
N THR A 172 -1.61 4.07 -4.31
CA THR A 172 -0.77 2.91 -4.00
C THR A 172 -0.38 2.15 -5.28
N ALA A 173 -1.30 2.02 -6.24
CA ALA A 173 -1.00 1.45 -7.56
C ALA A 173 0.01 2.31 -8.35
N ILE A 174 -0.16 3.64 -8.34
CA ILE A 174 0.83 4.58 -8.92
C ILE A 174 2.22 4.33 -8.32
N TYR A 175 2.32 4.23 -7.00
CA TYR A 175 3.59 3.97 -6.33
C TYR A 175 4.25 2.64 -6.75
N GLN A 176 3.46 1.58 -6.95
CA GLN A 176 3.98 0.32 -7.48
C GLN A 176 4.47 0.46 -8.93
N ILE A 177 3.77 1.22 -9.76
CA ILE A 177 4.20 1.51 -11.14
C ILE A 177 5.53 2.26 -11.12
N VAL A 178 5.63 3.36 -10.37
CA VAL A 178 6.86 4.18 -10.23
C VAL A 178 8.05 3.32 -9.76
N GLN A 179 7.83 2.45 -8.76
CA GLN A 179 8.88 1.55 -8.29
C GLN A 179 9.31 0.55 -9.37
N THR A 180 8.37 0.04 -10.14
CA THR A 180 8.62 -0.92 -11.23
C THR A 180 9.36 -0.25 -12.38
N GLU A 181 9.01 0.99 -12.74
CA GLU A 181 9.72 1.82 -13.73
C GLU A 181 11.16 2.09 -13.30
N THR A 182 11.38 2.47 -12.05
CA THR A 182 12.74 2.63 -11.49
C THR A 182 13.55 1.33 -11.58
N THR A 183 12.91 0.20 -11.31
CA THR A 183 13.55 -1.12 -11.38
C THR A 183 13.87 -1.49 -12.83
N TYR A 184 12.97 -1.15 -13.76
CA TYR A 184 13.16 -1.36 -15.19
C TYR A 184 14.33 -0.56 -15.72
N ASP A 185 14.46 0.72 -15.36
CA ASP A 185 15.59 1.56 -15.73
C ASP A 185 16.93 0.94 -15.26
N ASN A 186 17.01 0.51 -13.99
CA ASN A 186 18.21 -0.18 -13.49
C ASN A 186 18.50 -1.48 -14.25
N PHE A 187 17.45 -2.22 -14.63
CA PHE A 187 17.59 -3.43 -15.45
C PHE A 187 18.11 -3.11 -16.86
N LEU A 188 17.67 -2.01 -17.49
CA LEU A 188 18.18 -1.59 -18.78
C LEU A 188 19.68 -1.28 -18.71
N ASP A 189 20.11 -0.54 -17.68
CA ASP A 189 21.52 -0.21 -17.47
C ASP A 189 22.38 -1.47 -17.26
N LEU A 190 21.89 -2.40 -16.44
CA LEU A 190 22.58 -3.67 -16.19
C LEU A 190 22.62 -4.55 -17.45
N SER A 191 21.52 -4.62 -18.20
CA SER A 191 21.45 -5.38 -19.46
C SER A 191 22.45 -4.83 -20.47
N GLN A 192 22.54 -3.50 -20.62
CA GLN A 192 23.50 -2.87 -21.51
C GLN A 192 24.95 -3.16 -21.09
N THR A 193 25.22 -3.15 -19.78
CA THR A 193 26.55 -3.50 -19.25
C THR A 193 26.93 -4.94 -19.60
N ILE A 194 25.98 -5.86 -19.45
CA ILE A 194 26.17 -7.28 -19.79
C ILE A 194 26.35 -7.46 -21.30
N GLU A 195 25.55 -6.80 -22.13
CA GLU A 195 25.70 -6.86 -23.59
C GLU A 195 27.07 -6.35 -24.05
N ASN A 196 27.55 -5.24 -23.46
CA ASN A 196 28.87 -4.69 -23.74
C ASN A 196 30.00 -5.63 -23.31
N PHE A 197 29.79 -6.42 -22.26
CA PHE A 197 30.74 -7.43 -21.80
C PHE A 197 30.76 -8.70 -22.66
N ILE A 198 29.57 -9.18 -23.07
CA ILE A 198 29.40 -10.43 -23.83
C ILE A 198 29.81 -10.26 -25.30
N THR A 199 29.36 -9.18 -25.95
CA THR A 199 29.52 -8.97 -27.40
C THR A 199 30.97 -9.16 -27.90
N PRO A 200 32.01 -8.58 -27.28
CA PRO A 200 33.39 -8.76 -27.74
C PRO A 200 33.95 -10.17 -27.48
N LYS A 201 33.29 -11.00 -26.66
CA LYS A 201 33.70 -12.37 -26.31
C LYS A 201 33.05 -13.43 -27.21
N ILE A 202 32.24 -13.02 -28.19
CA ILE A 202 31.61 -13.93 -29.14
C ILE A 202 32.68 -14.50 -30.09
N THR A 203 32.81 -15.81 -30.06
CA THR A 203 33.66 -16.64 -30.91
C THR A 203 32.81 -17.73 -31.55
N ASP A 204 33.29 -18.42 -32.58
CA ASP A 204 32.52 -19.48 -33.24
C ASP A 204 32.15 -20.63 -32.28
N THR A 205 32.96 -20.87 -31.24
CA THR A 205 32.72 -21.93 -30.25
C THR A 205 31.58 -21.61 -29.28
N ASN A 206 31.36 -20.34 -28.91
CA ASN A 206 30.35 -19.93 -27.91
C ASN A 206 29.20 -19.10 -28.49
N ARG A 207 29.21 -18.83 -29.80
CA ARG A 207 28.24 -17.97 -30.51
C ARG A 207 26.79 -18.30 -30.16
N SER A 208 26.40 -19.56 -30.26
CA SER A 208 25.01 -20.00 -30.02
C SER A 208 24.53 -19.62 -28.61
N ILE A 209 25.35 -19.89 -27.59
CA ILE A 209 24.99 -19.62 -26.18
C ILE A 209 24.87 -18.11 -25.96
N LEU A 210 25.87 -17.33 -26.40
CA LEU A 210 25.90 -15.88 -26.17
C LEU A 210 24.79 -15.15 -26.93
N THR A 211 24.49 -15.55 -28.17
CA THR A 211 23.37 -15.00 -28.93
C THR A 211 22.01 -15.36 -28.33
N ASN A 212 21.86 -16.57 -27.77
CA ASN A 212 20.64 -16.97 -27.06
C ASN A 212 20.41 -16.11 -25.81
N TRP A 213 21.46 -15.85 -25.01
CA TRP A 213 21.33 -14.96 -23.85
C TRP A 213 20.95 -13.53 -24.24
N GLN A 214 21.54 -12.98 -25.31
CA GLN A 214 21.14 -11.66 -25.82
C GLN A 214 19.67 -11.64 -26.27
N ALA A 215 19.21 -12.68 -26.96
CA ALA A 215 17.81 -12.80 -27.36
C ALA A 215 16.87 -12.91 -26.14
N GLU A 216 17.28 -13.61 -25.09
CA GLU A 216 16.51 -13.75 -23.86
C GLU A 216 16.42 -12.43 -23.08
N ILE A 217 17.52 -11.67 -22.98
CA ILE A 217 17.51 -10.32 -22.38
C ILE A 217 16.52 -9.42 -23.12
N LYS A 218 16.53 -9.45 -24.47
CA LYS A 218 15.62 -8.69 -25.29
C LYS A 218 14.15 -9.10 -25.07
N ASP A 219 13.85 -10.39 -25.05
CA ASP A 219 12.50 -10.91 -24.77
C ASP A 219 11.99 -10.45 -23.39
N ILE A 220 12.85 -10.52 -22.36
CA ILE A 220 12.52 -10.05 -21.02
C ILE A 220 12.23 -8.55 -21.01
N LYS A 221 13.07 -7.75 -21.68
CA LYS A 221 12.88 -6.29 -21.80
C LYS A 221 11.52 -5.95 -22.43
N GLU A 222 11.18 -6.58 -23.55
CA GLU A 222 9.91 -6.35 -24.26
C GLU A 222 8.70 -6.74 -23.41
N LYS A 223 8.78 -7.85 -22.67
CA LYS A 223 7.71 -8.30 -21.77
C LYS A 223 7.51 -7.37 -20.58
N ILE A 224 8.59 -6.92 -19.93
CA ILE A 224 8.50 -5.94 -18.83
C ILE A 224 7.85 -4.65 -19.31
N GLN A 225 8.30 -4.11 -20.45
CA GLN A 225 7.73 -2.90 -21.04
C GLN A 225 6.23 -3.05 -21.32
N THR A 226 5.85 -4.16 -21.97
CA THR A 226 4.43 -4.45 -22.28
C THR A 226 3.57 -4.51 -21.01
N SER A 227 4.08 -5.15 -19.96
CA SER A 227 3.39 -5.24 -18.67
C SER A 227 3.28 -3.88 -17.96
N LEU A 228 4.33 -3.04 -18.02
CA LEU A 228 4.31 -1.67 -17.51
C LEU A 228 3.28 -0.80 -18.26
N ASP A 229 3.23 -0.88 -19.58
CA ASP A 229 2.30 -0.10 -20.40
C ASP A 229 0.85 -0.49 -20.11
N LYS A 230 0.57 -1.80 -19.97
CA LYS A 230 -0.74 -2.28 -19.52
C LYS A 230 -1.09 -1.78 -18.12
N ALA A 231 -0.15 -1.80 -17.17
CA ALA A 231 -0.39 -1.31 -15.82
C ALA A 231 -0.73 0.19 -15.83
N ARG A 232 -0.02 1.00 -16.61
CA ARG A 232 -0.31 2.44 -16.80
C ARG A 232 -1.70 2.66 -17.39
N GLU A 233 -2.02 1.96 -18.48
CA GLU A 233 -3.31 2.06 -19.16
C GLU A 233 -4.47 1.68 -18.22
N ASN A 234 -4.32 0.58 -17.47
CA ASN A 234 -5.30 0.14 -16.49
C ASN A 234 -5.47 1.16 -15.36
N ASN A 235 -4.36 1.72 -14.85
CA ASN A 235 -4.40 2.72 -13.79
C ASN A 235 -5.03 4.05 -14.23
N GLN A 236 -4.88 4.45 -15.50
CA GLN A 236 -5.57 5.62 -16.04
C GLN A 236 -7.09 5.44 -16.06
N LYS A 237 -7.57 4.21 -16.29
CA LYS A 237 -9.00 3.85 -16.26
C LYS A 237 -9.54 3.65 -14.84
N THR A 238 -8.66 3.59 -13.83
CA THR A 238 -9.05 3.43 -12.43
C THR A 238 -9.81 4.65 -11.93
N ARG A 239 -11.03 4.41 -11.49
CA ARG A 239 -11.91 5.41 -10.89
C ARG A 239 -11.40 5.82 -9.50
N GLU A 240 -11.65 7.07 -9.15
CA GLU A 240 -11.36 7.62 -7.82
C GLU A 240 -12.62 7.72 -6.95
N ASP A 241 -13.76 7.37 -7.53
CA ASP A 241 -15.08 7.32 -6.90
C ASP A 241 -15.62 5.88 -6.89
N GLY A 242 -16.06 5.42 -5.71
CA GLY A 242 -16.62 4.08 -5.52
C GLY A 242 -15.60 2.94 -5.61
N ASN A 243 -16.06 1.71 -5.45
CA ASN A 243 -15.18 0.54 -5.42
C ASN A 243 -14.39 0.42 -6.74
N ASN A 244 -13.06 0.36 -6.62
CA ASN A 244 -12.11 0.20 -7.72
C ASN A 244 -11.19 -1.02 -7.57
N ASP A 245 -11.52 -1.96 -6.68
CA ASP A 245 -10.68 -3.10 -6.30
C ASP A 245 -10.31 -3.97 -7.50
N ASP A 246 -11.24 -4.17 -8.44
CA ASP A 246 -11.02 -4.99 -9.64
C ASP A 246 -10.04 -4.32 -10.62
N GLN A 247 -10.16 -3.00 -10.83
CA GLN A 247 -9.24 -2.23 -11.68
C GLN A 247 -7.83 -2.18 -11.06
N ILE A 248 -7.76 -2.01 -9.74
CA ILE A 248 -6.50 -2.04 -8.99
C ILE A 248 -5.88 -3.44 -9.10
N ARG A 249 -6.65 -4.51 -8.87
CA ARG A 249 -6.17 -5.89 -9.01
C ARG A 249 -5.62 -6.14 -10.41
N THR A 250 -6.30 -5.67 -11.45
CA THR A 250 -5.85 -5.83 -12.84
C THR A 250 -4.54 -5.08 -13.09
N THR A 251 -4.41 -3.86 -12.55
CA THR A 251 -3.15 -3.08 -12.60
C THR A 251 -2.02 -3.85 -11.91
N LEU A 252 -2.25 -4.34 -10.69
CA LEU A 252 -1.25 -5.08 -9.92
C LEU A 252 -0.87 -6.41 -10.57
N GLN A 253 -1.80 -7.10 -11.24
CA GLN A 253 -1.52 -8.31 -11.98
C GLN A 253 -0.53 -8.05 -13.12
N SER A 254 -0.71 -6.96 -13.88
CA SER A 254 0.27 -6.57 -14.91
C SER A 254 1.64 -6.28 -14.30
N LEU A 255 1.72 -5.67 -13.13
CA LEU A 255 3.00 -5.46 -12.43
C LEU A 255 3.64 -6.76 -11.92
N ASP A 256 2.84 -7.74 -11.52
CA ASP A 256 3.35 -9.06 -11.10
C ASP A 256 3.95 -9.86 -12.28
N GLU A 257 3.39 -9.70 -13.48
CA GLU A 257 4.00 -10.21 -14.71
C GLU A 257 5.40 -9.60 -14.94
N ALA A 258 5.54 -8.28 -14.79
CA ALA A 258 6.85 -7.61 -14.87
C ALA A 258 7.81 -8.12 -13.79
N LYS A 259 7.34 -8.30 -12.55
CA LYS A 259 8.13 -8.86 -11.44
C LYS A 259 8.65 -10.26 -11.75
N THR A 260 7.80 -11.10 -12.35
CA THR A 260 8.19 -12.45 -12.79
C THR A 260 9.32 -12.38 -13.82
N GLN A 261 9.26 -11.44 -14.76
CA GLN A 261 10.32 -11.25 -15.74
C GLN A 261 11.62 -10.70 -15.12
N PHE A 262 11.55 -9.80 -14.12
CA PHE A 262 12.73 -9.38 -13.36
C PHE A 262 13.39 -10.53 -12.60
N GLN A 263 12.62 -11.47 -12.07
CA GLN A 263 13.18 -12.66 -11.43
C GLN A 263 13.89 -13.57 -12.43
N ARG A 264 13.32 -13.71 -13.63
CA ARG A 264 13.95 -14.44 -14.74
C ARG A 264 15.25 -13.78 -15.18
N SER A 265 15.29 -12.44 -15.32
CA SER A 265 16.54 -11.75 -15.70
C SER A 265 17.62 -11.91 -14.66
N LYS A 266 17.28 -11.88 -13.36
CA LYS A 266 18.24 -12.17 -12.29
C LYS A 266 18.89 -13.55 -12.47
N GLN A 267 18.09 -14.59 -12.72
CA GLN A 267 18.60 -15.95 -12.95
C GLN A 267 19.52 -16.02 -14.17
N LEU A 268 19.12 -15.38 -15.27
CA LEU A 268 19.92 -15.29 -16.48
C LEU A 268 21.26 -14.58 -16.24
N PHE A 269 21.25 -13.46 -15.53
CA PHE A 269 22.47 -12.71 -15.21
C PHE A 269 23.41 -13.51 -14.30
N GLU A 270 22.88 -14.27 -13.35
CA GLU A 270 23.67 -15.18 -12.53
C GLU A 270 24.30 -16.32 -13.36
N GLU A 271 23.61 -16.84 -14.37
CA GLU A 271 24.15 -17.84 -15.29
C GLU A 271 25.30 -17.27 -16.11
N ILE A 272 25.10 -16.10 -16.72
CA ILE A 272 26.13 -15.40 -17.52
C ILE A 272 27.41 -15.22 -16.71
N LEU A 273 27.30 -14.77 -15.45
CA LEU A 273 28.44 -14.56 -14.56
C LEU A 273 29.15 -15.84 -14.12
N ARG A 274 28.51 -17.02 -14.21
CA ARG A 274 29.13 -18.31 -13.84
C ARG A 274 29.95 -18.92 -14.97
N VAL A 275 29.58 -18.61 -16.21
CA VAL A 275 30.21 -19.15 -17.41
C VAL A 275 31.38 -18.28 -17.89
N THR A 276 31.46 -17.04 -17.38
CA THR A 276 32.52 -16.06 -17.70
C THR A 276 33.58 -15.95 -16.62
#